data_AF-A0A7Z9M6A8-F1
#
_entry.id   AF-A0A7Z9M6A8-F1
#
_cell.length_a   1.000
_cell.length_b   1.000
_cell.length_c   1.000
_cell.angle_alpha   90.00
_cell.angle_beta   90.00
_cell.angle_gamma   90.00
#
_symmetry.space_group_name_H-M   'P 1'
#
loop_
_entity.id
_entity.type
_entity.pdbx_description
1 polymer ?
#
loop_
_entity_poly.entity_id
_entity_poly.type
_entity_poly.pdbx_seq_one_letter_code
_entity_poly.pdbx_strand_id
1 'polypeptide(L)' 'MEDGRDIQALARSSRLEIGMTVPQIQELLGEPHEKVLREKGIDSSEQLWIYYIKDGTLQLSFQDYLLFKIEEI' A
#
# COMPACT_ATOMS: atom_id res chain seq x y z
N MET A 1 31.98 -2.53 0.90
CA MET A 1 31.57 -1.11 0.83
C MET A 1 30.07 -1.15 0.59
N GLU A 2 29.30 -0.67 1.57
CA GLU A 2 27.99 -0.02 1.37
C GLU A 2 26.72 -0.82 1.03
N ASP A 3 26.54 -2.04 1.54
CA ASP A 3 25.25 -2.77 1.44
C ASP A 3 24.24 -2.39 2.56
N GLY A 4 24.08 -1.09 2.84
CA GLY A 4 23.27 -0.62 3.98
C GLY A 4 22.45 0.65 3.76
N ARG A 5 22.56 1.29 2.59
CA ARG A 5 21.88 2.56 2.28
C ARG A 5 20.75 2.46 1.26
N ASP A 6 20.53 1.32 0.62
CA ASP A 6 19.52 1.20 -0.44
C ASP A 6 18.09 1.06 0.07
N ILE A 7 17.88 0.45 1.24
CA ILE A 7 16.53 0.21 1.77
C ILE A 7 15.90 1.53 2.27
N GLN A 8 16.71 2.51 2.63
CA GLN A 8 16.23 3.83 3.11
C GLN A 8 15.97 4.84 1.98
N ALA A 9 16.39 4.53 0.75
CA ALA A 9 16.15 5.34 -0.44
C ALA A 9 14.84 4.96 -1.15
N LEU A 10 14.45 3.67 -1.13
CA LEU A 10 13.18 3.20 -1.68
C LEU A 10 11.96 3.82 -0.97
N ALA A 11 12.07 4.03 0.35
CA ALA A 11 11.04 4.68 1.16
C ALA A 11 10.90 6.19 0.91
N ARG A 12 11.83 6.83 0.18
CA ARG A 12 11.87 8.29 0.01
C ARG A 12 11.44 8.81 -1.37
N SER A 13 11.36 7.98 -2.41
CA SER A 13 11.11 8.48 -3.79
C SER A 13 9.75 8.16 -4.39
N SER A 14 8.94 7.29 -3.80
CA SER A 14 7.58 7.02 -4.30
C SER A 14 6.58 7.17 -3.18
N ARG A 15 6.22 8.43 -2.88
CA ARG A 15 5.05 8.73 -2.04
C ARG A 15 3.86 8.03 -2.68
N LEU A 16 3.23 7.12 -1.96
CA LEU A 16 1.95 6.59 -2.38
C LEU A 16 1.01 7.77 -2.58
N GLU A 17 0.43 7.87 -3.77
CA GLU A 17 -0.50 8.94 -4.11
C GLU A 17 -1.92 8.37 -4.21
N ILE A 18 -2.88 9.15 -3.71
CA ILE A 18 -4.29 8.85 -3.88
C ILE A 18 -4.61 8.83 -5.38
N GLY A 19 -5.25 7.76 -5.85
CA GLY A 19 -5.52 7.48 -7.26
C GLY A 19 -4.57 6.45 -7.89
N MET A 20 -3.57 5.95 -7.17
CA MET A 20 -2.74 4.85 -7.66
C MET A 20 -3.52 3.53 -7.70
N THR A 21 -3.29 2.73 -8.74
CA THR A 21 -3.94 1.42 -8.90
C THR A 21 -3.20 0.35 -8.11
N VAL A 22 -3.92 -0.70 -7.69
CA VAL A 22 -3.34 -1.91 -7.06
C VAL A 22 -2.02 -2.40 -7.68
N PRO A 23 -1.91 -2.65 -9.02
CA PRO A 23 -0.67 -3.13 -9.62
C PRO A 23 0.50 -2.16 -9.45
N GLN A 24 0.30 -0.84 -9.60
CA GLN A 24 1.35 0.16 -9.38
C GLN A 24 1.89 0.12 -7.96
N ILE A 25 1.00 -0.05 -6.97
CA ILE A 25 1.40 -0.14 -5.57
C ILE A 25 2.13 -1.45 -5.31
N GLN A 26 1.68 -2.55 -5.91
CA GLN A 26 2.36 -3.84 -5.81
C GLN A 26 3.75 -3.81 -6.46
N GLU A 27 3.96 -3.05 -7.52
CA GLU A 27 5.30 -2.85 -8.12
C GLU A 27 6.21 -1.99 -7.21
N LEU A 28 5.65 -1.05 -6.45
CA LEU A 28 6.41 -0.17 -5.57
C LEU A 28 6.74 -0.79 -4.20
N LEU A 29 5.74 -1.41 -3.56
CA LEU A 29 5.85 -1.94 -2.20
C LEU A 29 5.92 -3.47 -2.16
N GLY A 30 5.60 -4.14 -3.26
CA GLY A 30 5.39 -5.59 -3.26
C GLY A 30 3.99 -5.98 -2.78
N GLU A 31 3.85 -7.28 -2.49
CA GLU A 31 2.62 -7.84 -1.93
C GLU A 31 2.39 -7.33 -0.50
N PRO A 32 1.14 -7.03 -0.12
CA PRO A 32 0.81 -6.62 1.23
C PRO A 32 0.99 -7.78 2.19
N HIS A 33 1.25 -7.46 3.45
CA HIS A 33 1.34 -8.48 4.48
C HIS A 33 -0.05 -9.07 4.77
N GLU A 34 -1.07 -8.21 4.77
CA GLU A 34 -2.45 -8.62 4.94
C GLU A 34 -3.35 -7.88 3.94
N LYS A 35 -4.26 -8.62 3.30
CA LYS A 35 -5.26 -8.09 2.37
C LYS A 35 -6.65 -8.42 2.87
N VAL A 36 -7.38 -7.39 3.27
CA VAL A 36 -8.76 -7.48 3.72
C VAL A 36 -9.67 -7.02 2.59
N LEU A 37 -10.42 -7.95 1.99
CA LEU A 37 -11.43 -7.64 0.98
C LEU A 37 -12.76 -7.40 1.70
N ARG A 38 -13.32 -6.19 1.56
CA ARG A 38 -14.64 -5.86 2.09
C ARG A 38 -15.62 -5.87 0.92
N GLU A 39 -16.34 -6.98 0.80
CA GLU A 39 -17.46 -7.09 -0.14
C GLU A 39 -18.69 -6.39 0.45
N LYS A 40 -18.81 -5.08 0.22
CA LYS A 40 -20.07 -4.37 0.45
C LYS A 40 -20.93 -4.48 -0.81
N GLY A 41 -21.80 -5.49 -0.84
CA GLY A 41 -23.01 -5.60 -1.66
C GLY A 41 -23.01 -4.98 -3.07
N ILE A 42 -23.12 -5.85 -4.07
CA ILE A 42 -23.47 -5.65 -5.48
C ILE A 42 -22.45 -4.87 -6.34
N ASP A 43 -21.81 -3.78 -5.88
CA ASP A 43 -20.96 -2.99 -6.80
C ASP A 43 -19.78 -2.24 -6.17
N SER A 44 -19.50 -2.42 -4.87
CA SER A 44 -18.38 -1.73 -4.21
C SER A 44 -17.37 -2.72 -3.65
N SER A 45 -16.36 -3.05 -4.47
CA SER A 45 -15.19 -3.81 -4.03
C SER A 45 -14.20 -2.89 -3.30
N GLU A 46 -14.38 -2.76 -2.00
CA GLU A 46 -13.41 -2.11 -1.12
C GLU A 46 -12.32 -3.13 -0.75
N GLN A 47 -11.05 -2.75 -0.84
CA GLN A 47 -9.92 -3.58 -0.43
C GLN A 47 -9.05 -2.78 0.52
N LEU A 48 -8.66 -3.35 1.65
CA LEU A 48 -7.73 -2.76 2.59
C LEU A 48 -6.48 -3.61 2.59
N TRP A 49 -5.35 -3.01 2.26
CA TRP A 49 -4.06 -3.66 2.28
C TRP A 49 -3.25 -3.11 3.45
N ILE A 50 -2.56 -3.98 4.15
CA ILE A 50 -1.84 -3.66 5.37
C ILE A 50 -0.40 -4.12 5.17
N TYR A 51 0.52 -3.19 5.37
CA TYR A 51 1.96 -3.40 5.26
C TYR A 51 2.59 -3.13 6.62
N TYR A 52 3.29 -4.13 7.16
CA TYR A 52 4.08 -3.93 8.36
C TYR A 52 5.44 -3.35 7.98
N ILE A 53 5.67 -2.10 8.35
CA ILE A 53 6.94 -1.41 8.17
C ILE A 53 7.69 -1.35 9.51
N LYS A 54 8.99 -1.06 9.48
CA LYS A 54 9.80 -1.05 10.72
C LYS A 54 9.32 -0.05 11.77
N ASP A 55 8.69 1.04 11.33
CA ASP A 55 8.25 2.15 12.18
C ASP A 55 6.77 2.06 12.59
N GLY A 56 6.02 1.07 12.06
CA GLY A 56 4.57 0.99 12.26
C GLY A 56 3.86 0.14 11.22
N THR A 57 2.59 0.43 11.00
CA THR A 57 1.74 -0.26 10.03
C THR A 57 1.18 0.72 9.03
N LEU A 58 1.44 0.48 7.76
CA LEU A 58 0.91 1.25 6.64
C LEU A 58 -0.35 0.56 6.10
N GLN A 59 -1.49 1.24 6.20
CA GLN A 59 -2.79 0.79 5.75
C GLN A 59 -3.21 1.56 4.50
N LEU A 60 -3.51 0.82 3.44
CA LEU A 60 -3.90 1.32 2.14
C LEU A 60 -5.32 0.87 1.84
N SER A 61 -6.26 1.82 1.82
CA SER A 61 -7.63 1.52 1.42
C SER A 61 -7.83 1.83 -0.06
N PHE A 62 -8.28 0.81 -0.78
CA PHE A 62 -8.63 0.84 -2.17
C PHE A 62 -10.15 0.77 -2.32
N GLN A 63 -10.66 1.56 -3.23
CA GLN A 63 -12.04 1.52 -3.67
C GLN A 63 -12.02 1.48 -5.18
N ASP A 64 -12.72 0.53 -5.79
CA ASP A 64 -12.72 0.35 -7.25
C ASP A 64 -11.28 0.18 -7.83
N TYR A 65 -10.45 -0.60 -7.14
CA TYR A 65 -9.02 -0.82 -7.48
C TYR A 65 -8.12 0.43 -7.45
N LEU A 66 -8.65 1.58 -7.01
CA LEU A 66 -7.93 2.83 -6.85
C LEU A 66 -7.69 3.12 -5.37
N LEU A 67 -6.46 3.49 -5.03
CA LEU A 67 -6.09 3.91 -3.69
C LEU A 67 -6.83 5.20 -3.35
N PHE A 68 -7.72 5.17 -2.38
CA PHE A 68 -8.45 6.36 -1.95
C PHE A 68 -8.00 6.87 -0.58
N LYS A 69 -7.35 6.01 0.22
CA LYS A 69 -6.89 6.35 1.58
C LYS A 69 -5.55 5.68 1.92
N ILE A 70 -4.68 6.43 2.59
CA ILE A 70 -3.40 5.97 3.12
C ILE A 70 -3.35 6.38 4.59
N GLU A 71 -3.09 5.43 5.49
CA GLU A 71 -2.91 5.66 6.92
C GLU A 71 -1.63 4.97 7.40
N GLU A 72 -0.82 5.65 8.20
CA GLU A 72 0.36 5.10 8.86
C GLU A 72 0.12 5.17 10.37
N ILE A 73 0.19 4.02 11.04
CA ILE A 73 -0.14 3.84 12.48
C ILE A 73 1.06 3.29 13.22
#